data_AF-A0A1Y6G4R4-F1
#
_entry.id   AF-A0A1Y6G4R4-F1
#
_cell.length_a   1.000
_cell.length_b   1.000
_cell.length_c   1.000
_cell.angle_alpha   90.00
_cell.angle_beta   90.00
_cell.angle_gamma   90.00
#
_symmetry.space_group_name_H-M   'P 1'
#
loop_
_entity.id
_entity.type
_entity.pdbx_description
1 polymer ?
#
loop_
_entity_poly.entity_id
_entity_poly.type
_entity_poly.pdbx_seq_one_letter_code
_entity_poly.pdbx_strand_id
1 'polypeptide(L)' 'MDKITCIAYLLYKSSTNQGIREKAIQLLNGDVSIRDLKRNISIQANLVIAESLLKKNKIDKDQVQLFAEQFMYQEI' A
#
# COMPACT_ATOMS: atom_id res chain seq x y z
N MET A 1 1.71 -1.65 -13.32
CA MET A 1 1.87 -1.57 -11.86
C MET A 1 1.84 -2.95 -11.24
N ASP A 2 2.83 -3.23 -10.39
CA ASP A 2 2.96 -4.51 -9.69
C ASP A 2 1.98 -4.62 -8.51
N LYS A 3 1.85 -5.83 -7.99
CA LYS A 3 0.91 -6.15 -6.92
C LYS A 3 1.21 -5.40 -5.62
N ILE A 4 2.47 -5.17 -5.27
CA ILE A 4 2.87 -4.53 -4.03
C ILE A 4 2.46 -3.06 -4.06
N THR A 5 2.79 -2.37 -5.16
CA THR A 5 2.42 -0.96 -5.37
C THR A 5 0.90 -0.75 -5.29
N CYS A 6 0.11 -1.65 -5.87
CA CYS A 6 -1.35 -1.59 -5.75
C CYS A 6 -1.85 -1.79 -4.32
N ILE A 7 -1.25 -2.71 -3.55
CA ILE A 7 -1.62 -2.94 -2.15
C ILE A 7 -1.23 -1.75 -1.27
N ALA A 8 -0.04 -1.19 -1.48
CA ALA A 8 0.44 0.01 -0.81
C ALA A 8 -0.52 1.19 -1.06
N TYR A 9 -0.88 1.44 -2.32
CA TYR A 9 -1.87 2.48 -2.65
C TYR A 9 -3.21 2.27 -1.93
N LEU A 10 -3.73 1.04 -1.94
CA LEU A 10 -5.00 0.74 -1.29
C LEU A 10 -4.95 0.97 0.22
N LEU A 11 -3.87 0.56 0.88
CA LEU A 11 -3.66 0.81 2.31
C LEU A 11 -3.58 2.30 2.62
N TYR A 12 -2.86 3.07 1.80
CA TYR A 12 -2.72 4.50 1.95
C TYR A 12 -4.07 5.23 1.79
N LYS A 13 -4.83 4.88 0.75
CA LYS A 13 -6.11 5.49 0.42
C LYS A 13 -7.21 5.12 1.42
N SER A 14 -7.25 3.87 1.89
CA SER A 14 -8.34 3.37 2.74
C SER A 14 -8.25 3.82 4.19
N SER A 15 -7.14 4.44 4.59
CA SER A 15 -6.91 4.85 5.98
C SER A 15 -6.67 6.35 6.10
N THR A 16 -7.21 6.94 7.17
CA THR A 16 -6.86 8.29 7.65
C THR A 16 -5.82 8.26 8.76
N ASN A 17 -5.46 7.07 9.26
CA ASN A 17 -4.45 6.90 10.29
C ASN A 17 -3.05 7.09 9.68
N GLN A 18 -2.29 8.03 10.23
CA GLN A 18 -0.95 8.35 9.75
C GLN A 18 -0.01 7.15 9.80
N GLY A 19 -0.04 6.33 10.86
CA GLY A 19 0.81 5.15 10.96
C GLY A 19 0.52 4.09 9.89
N ILE A 20 -0.73 3.93 9.47
CA ILE A 20 -1.08 3.03 8.36
C ILE A 20 -0.57 3.58 7.02
N ARG A 21 -0.71 4.90 6.80
CA ARG A 21 -0.20 5.56 5.60
C ARG A 21 1.32 5.49 5.49
N GLU A 22 2.04 5.71 6.59
CA GLU A 22 3.49 5.55 6.65
C GLU A 22 3.90 4.11 6.35
N LYS A 23 3.20 3.12 6.92
CA LYS A 23 3.46 1.70 6.62
C LYS A 23 3.17 1.34 5.15
N ALA A 24 2.19 1.99 4.54
CA ALA A 24 1.90 1.82 3.12
C ALA A 24 3.01 2.39 2.23
N ILE A 25 3.57 3.55 2.59
CA ILE A 25 4.72 4.14 1.88
C ILE A 25 5.97 3.28 2.09
N GLN A 26 6.23 2.80 3.31
CA GLN A 26 7.30 1.85 3.58
C GLN A 26 7.16 0.56 2.76
N LEU A 27 5.93 0.07 2.55
CA LEU A 27 5.67 -1.09 1.70
C LEU A 27 5.97 -0.80 0.23
N LEU A 28 5.60 0.38 -0.27
CA LEU A 28 5.90 0.83 -1.62
C LEU A 28 7.41 0.85 -1.88
N ASN A 29 8.16 1.39 -0.94
CA ASN A 29 9.62 1.55 -1.05
C ASN A 29 10.40 0.27 -0.72
N GLY A 30 9.74 -0.77 -0.23
CA GLY A 30 10.39 -2.03 0.15
C GLY A 30 11.03 -2.04 1.55
N ASP A 31 10.85 -0.97 2.33
CA ASP A 31 11.32 -0.87 3.73
C ASP A 31 10.66 -1.91 4.64
N VAL A 32 9.43 -2.32 4.31
CA VAL A 32 8.70 -3.40 4.99
C VAL A 32 8.10 -4.35 3.96
N SER A 33 8.10 -5.65 4.26
CA SER A 33 7.45 -6.63 3.40
C SER A 33 5.98 -6.84 3.77
N ILE A 34 5.19 -7.39 2.84
CA ILE A 34 3.82 -7.86 3.15
C ILE A 34 3.82 -8.86 4.33
N ARG A 35 4.86 -9.69 4.46
CA ARG A 35 4.96 -10.67 5.55
C ARG A 35 5.10 -9.97 6.90
N ASP A 36 5.85 -8.87 6.96
CA ASP A 36 6.01 -8.08 8.19
C ASP A 36 4.70 -7.38 8.56
N LEU A 37 4.01 -6.80 7.58
CA LEU A 37 2.71 -6.17 7.79
C LEU A 37 1.63 -7.17 8.25
N LYS A 38 1.66 -8.42 7.75
CA LYS A 38 0.72 -9.48 8.19
C LYS A 38 0.88 -9.84 9.66
N ARG A 39 2.06 -9.66 10.24
CA ARG A 39 2.34 -9.90 11.66
C ARG A 39 1.96 -8.72 12.54
N ASN A 40 1.73 -7.54 11.96
CA ASN A 40 1.35 -6.36 12.70
C ASN A 40 -0.18 -6.28 12.84
N ILE A 41 -0.66 -6.53 14.07
CA ILE A 41 -2.10 -6.57 14.42
C ILE A 41 -2.82 -5.28 14.02
N SER A 42 -2.15 -4.12 14.15
CA SER A 42 -2.76 -2.81 13.86
C SER A 42 -3.06 -2.58 12.37
N ILE A 43 -2.37 -3.27 11.46
CA ILE A 43 -2.53 -3.11 10.01
C ILE A 43 -3.13 -4.34 9.32
N GLN A 44 -3.13 -5.49 9.99
CA GLN A 44 -3.57 -6.77 9.42
C GLN A 44 -4.97 -6.69 8.80
N ALA A 45 -5.94 -6.09 9.49
CA ALA A 45 -7.30 -5.93 8.99
C ALA A 45 -7.35 -5.10 7.70
N ASN A 46 -6.63 -3.97 7.68
CA ASN A 46 -6.52 -3.09 6.51
C ASN A 46 -5.85 -3.80 5.32
N LEU A 47 -4.83 -4.62 5.60
CA LEU A 47 -4.12 -5.39 4.60
C LEU A 47 -5.02 -6.47 3.96
N VAL A 48 -5.83 -7.17 4.76
CA VAL A 48 -6.80 -8.15 4.23
C VAL A 48 -7.84 -7.46 3.33
N ILE A 49 -8.32 -6.28 3.73
CA ILE A 49 -9.25 -5.49 2.91
C ILE A 49 -8.59 -5.07 1.59
N ALA A 50 -7.35 -4.56 1.63
CA ALA A 50 -6.61 -4.17 0.44
C ALA A 50 -6.38 -5.36 -0.52
N GLU A 51 -5.99 -6.54 -0.01
CA GLU A 51 -5.85 -7.76 -0.81
C GLU A 51 -7.18 -8.18 -1.46
N SER A 52 -8.31 -8.04 -0.74
CA SER A 52 -9.64 -8.34 -1.25
C SER A 52 -10.08 -7.36 -2.35
N LEU A 53 -9.83 -6.06 -2.18
CA LEU A 53 -10.12 -5.03 -3.18
C LEU A 53 -9.31 -5.22 -4.46
N LEU A 54 -8.03 -5.58 -4.34
CA LEU A 54 -7.19 -5.92 -5.48
C LEU A 54 -7.73 -7.15 -6.23
N LYS A 55 -8.12 -8.22 -5.52
CA LYS A 55 -8.72 -9.41 -6.15
C LYS A 55 -10.01 -9.10 -6.92
N LYS A 56 -10.77 -8.10 -6.47
CA LYS A 56 -11.98 -7.63 -7.15
C LYS A 56 -11.69 -6.71 -8.34
N ASN A 57 -10.42 -6.48 -8.67
CA ASN A 57 -9.94 -5.61 -9.76
C ASN A 57 -10.50 -4.17 -9.70
N LYS A 58 -10.88 -3.70 -8.51
CA LYS A 58 -11.43 -2.34 -8.29
C LYS A 58 -10.30 -1.37 -7.95
N ILE A 59 -9.37 -1.17 -8.88
CA ILE A 59 -8.26 -0.24 -8.70
C ILE A 59 -8.08 0.60 -9.96
N ASP A 60 -8.08 1.91 -9.75
CA ASP A 60 -7.70 2.89 -10.76
C ASP A 60 -6.17 2.93 -10.86
N LYS A 61 -5.63 2.49 -12.01
CA LYS A 61 -4.19 2.37 -12.22
C LYS A 61 -3.50 3.72 -12.35
N ASP A 62 -4.20 4.75 -12.82
CA ASP A 62 -3.63 6.09 -12.97
C ASP A 62 -3.38 6.69 -11.59
N GLN A 63 -4.32 6.47 -10.66
CA GLN A 63 -4.15 6.87 -9.27
C GLN A 63 -3.03 6.08 -8.55
N VAL A 64 -2.87 4.80 -8.86
CA VAL A 64 -1.74 4.00 -8.35
C VAL A 64 -0.42 4.56 -8.87
N GLN A 65 -0.38 4.98 -10.14
CA GLN A 65 0.81 5.58 -10.74
C GLN A 65 1.17 6.90 -10.07
N LEU A 66 0.21 7.83 -9.92
CA LEU A 66 0.43 9.10 -9.22
C LEU A 66 0.93 8.89 -7.78
N PHE A 67 0.35 7.90 -7.08
CA PHE A 67 0.81 7.53 -5.74
C PHE A 67 2.27 7.06 -5.75
N ALA A 68 2.64 6.20 -6.69
CA ALA A 68 4.03 5.75 -6.79
C ALA A 68 4.96 6.91 -7.11
N GLU A 69 4.64 7.74 -8.11
CA GLU A 69 5.43 8.91 -8.48
C GLU A 69 5.62 9.90 -7.32
N GLN A 70 4.62 10.02 -6.44
CA GLN A 70 4.66 10.92 -5.29
C GLN A 70 5.53 10.38 -4.13
N PHE A 71 5.55 9.06 -3.90
CA PHE A 71 6.10 8.48 -2.66
C PHE A 71 7.24 7.48 -2.86
N MET A 72 7.49 7.03 -4.09
CA MET A 72 8.73 6.30 -4.37
C MET A 72 9.91 7.24 -4.18
N TYR A 73 10.93 6.79 -3.46
CA TYR A 73 12.18 7.52 -3.39
C TYR A 73 12.75 7.67 -4.81
N GLN A 74 12.86 8.91 -5.28
CA GLN A 74 13.61 9.20 -6.50
C GLN A 74 15.09 9.14 -6.13
N GLU A 75 15.84 8.24 -6.77
CA GLU A 75 17.30 8.31 -6.73
C GLU A 75 17.71 9.66 -7.35
N ILE A 76 18.40 10.49 -6.56
CA ILE A 76 19.00 11.76 -7.01
C ILE A 76 20.35 11.45 -7.66
#